data_AF-A0A7D9E414-F1
#
_entry.id   AF-A0A7D9E414-F1
#
_cell.length_a   1.000
_cell.length_b   1.000
_cell.length_c   1.000
_cell.angle_alpha   90.00
_cell.angle_beta   90.00
_cell.angle_gamma   90.00
#
_symmetry.space_group_name_H-M   'P 1'
#
loop_
_entity.id
_entity.type
_entity.pdbx_description
1 polymer ?
#
loop_
_entity_poly.entity_id
_entity_poly.type
_entity_poly.pdbx_seq_one_letter_code
_entity_poly.pdbx_strand_id
1 'polypeptide(L)'
;MLFHDENTNEGIEYVMEEINKYVPCSGDEEEKAYLMSQGVVGDQLSIERGINHLLQVANGLNPEERKEGLHMEIADFHAQMKFLQVAFDYFYHPGATSDQCTLFSDRNLINRRNVVEEVKHKFSACKQFFSMEIEARVVAAALNILEMNTIDDKPAENFMPPSLETASLATKREFLKDLSSRIVDKFILHEDKVNTLIKHLENNKGSSDSNGRYPCRYPGCTKTFSHDGKRRISHEKTHGLHEQTSQSTLHNDTSIASKNRDDMLNYQYALLEYGMLFLNFCDALSEGDGERIIRCWKFFLLFLKNDGQRGCKYALEGLTILCQIYALLSPKDAHRLIWNRSVKAKYGLGGNIPLDLALEHYNRVLKEVIKKMGPNASSEKAANRFCKSITVTKQLMDNFDQDCTLFRRSGHHVKKRDIKDLQKVVGELVKCDAFTEQSNRKYKKFAIIPPSLLDKFDLQSMFKWLNEHKKSIFLHKTAR
;
A
#
# COMPACT_ATOMS: atom_id res chain seq x y z
N MET A 1 -16.63 -20.09 17.41
CA MET A 1 -15.47 -19.66 16.60
C MET A 1 -14.15 -19.72 17.36
N LEU A 2 -14.05 -19.23 18.61
CA LEU A 2 -12.75 -19.15 19.34
C LEU A 2 -11.99 -20.45 19.58
N PHE A 3 -12.68 -21.59 19.58
CA PHE A 3 -12.08 -22.91 19.79
C PHE A 3 -11.77 -23.61 18.46
N HIS A 4 -12.02 -22.97 17.33
CA HIS A 4 -11.78 -23.51 16.00
C HIS A 4 -10.58 -22.81 15.38
N ASP A 5 -9.66 -23.61 14.85
CA ASP A 5 -8.45 -23.12 14.23
C ASP A 5 -8.67 -22.93 12.72
N GLU A 6 -8.70 -21.68 12.26
CA GLU A 6 -8.81 -21.35 10.84
C GLU A 6 -7.66 -21.90 9.98
N ASN A 7 -6.54 -22.34 10.60
CA ASN A 7 -5.47 -23.04 9.89
C ASN A 7 -5.85 -24.46 9.46
N THR A 8 -6.95 -25.02 9.98
CA THR A 8 -7.46 -26.35 9.65
C THR A 8 -8.67 -26.26 8.73
N ASN A 9 -8.86 -27.25 7.85
CA ASN A 9 -10.01 -27.29 6.95
C ASN A 9 -11.35 -27.28 7.71
N GLU A 10 -11.45 -28.11 8.75
CA GLU A 10 -12.64 -28.19 9.62
C GLU A 10 -12.88 -26.87 10.37
N GLY A 11 -11.82 -26.20 10.82
CA GLY A 11 -11.92 -24.95 11.54
C GLY A 11 -12.34 -23.78 10.66
N ILE A 12 -11.79 -23.64 9.45
CA ILE A 12 -12.22 -22.59 8.52
C ILE A 12 -13.66 -22.81 8.03
N GLU A 13 -14.05 -24.07 7.79
CA GLU A 13 -15.43 -24.42 7.44
C GLU A 13 -16.40 -23.98 8.53
N TYR A 14 -16.13 -24.34 9.78
CA TYR A 14 -16.94 -23.91 10.91
C TYR A 14 -17.02 -22.38 11.04
N VAL A 15 -15.90 -21.67 10.87
CA VAL A 15 -15.87 -20.20 10.92
C VAL A 15 -16.75 -19.60 9.82
N MET A 16 -16.65 -20.11 8.60
CA MET A 16 -17.42 -19.62 7.46
C MET A 16 -18.91 -19.94 7.59
N GLU A 17 -19.28 -21.10 8.15
CA GLU A 17 -20.66 -21.44 8.51
C GLU A 17 -21.25 -20.49 9.55
N GLU A 18 -20.51 -20.22 10.63
CA GLU A 18 -20.96 -19.28 11.66
C GLU A 18 -21.15 -17.87 11.11
N ILE A 19 -20.27 -17.42 10.21
CA ILE A 19 -20.39 -16.11 9.57
C ILE A 19 -21.57 -16.07 8.59
N ASN A 20 -21.80 -17.13 7.82
CA ASN A 20 -22.88 -17.18 6.83
C ASN A 20 -24.28 -17.00 7.44
N LYS A 21 -24.47 -17.42 8.71
CA LYS A 21 -25.72 -17.21 9.48
C LYS A 21 -26.13 -15.75 9.63
N TYR A 22 -25.19 -14.83 9.48
CA TYR A 22 -25.43 -13.39 9.59
C TYR A 22 -25.68 -12.71 8.24
N VAL A 23 -25.61 -13.45 7.13
CA VAL A 23 -25.87 -12.90 5.80
C VAL A 23 -27.39 -12.76 5.61
N PRO A 24 -27.90 -11.57 5.27
CA PRO A 24 -29.32 -11.38 5.06
C PRO A 24 -29.86 -12.28 3.93
N CYS A 25 -30.82 -13.14 4.28
CA CYS A 25 -31.50 -14.05 3.36
C CYS A 25 -33.02 -13.99 3.53
N SER A 26 -33.75 -14.46 2.52
CA SER A 26 -35.21 -14.68 2.53
C SER A 26 -35.55 -16.08 2.03
N GLY A 27 -36.71 -16.58 2.40
CA GLY A 27 -37.17 -17.93 2.03
C GLY A 27 -36.77 -19.00 3.05
N ASP A 28 -37.40 -20.16 2.94
CA ASP A 28 -37.10 -21.35 3.75
C ASP A 28 -35.89 -22.12 3.15
N GLU A 29 -35.43 -23.20 3.80
CA GLU A 29 -34.20 -23.93 3.43
C GLU A 29 -34.13 -24.35 1.93
N GLU A 30 -35.26 -24.66 1.29
CA GLU A 30 -35.33 -25.05 -0.12
C GLU A 30 -35.36 -23.87 -1.11
N GLU A 31 -35.81 -22.68 -0.68
CA GLU A 31 -35.92 -21.46 -1.50
C GLU A 31 -35.03 -20.31 -1.00
N LYS A 32 -34.00 -20.63 -0.19
CA LYS A 32 -33.14 -19.66 0.47
C LYS A 32 -32.41 -18.78 -0.54
N ALA A 33 -32.79 -17.51 -0.60
CA ALA A 33 -32.21 -16.51 -1.47
C ALA A 33 -31.44 -15.47 -0.63
N TYR A 34 -30.14 -15.31 -0.91
CA TYR A 34 -29.35 -14.26 -0.28
C TYR A 34 -29.69 -12.91 -0.89
N LEU A 35 -30.18 -12.00 -0.05
CA LEU A 35 -30.67 -10.69 -0.46
C LEU A 35 -29.53 -9.71 -0.76
N MET A 36 -28.35 -9.97 -0.19
CA MET A 36 -27.21 -9.07 -0.24
C MET A 36 -25.92 -9.82 0.01
N SER A 37 -24.85 -9.37 -0.64
CA SER A 37 -23.50 -9.84 -0.34
C SER A 37 -22.95 -9.17 0.91
N GLN A 38 -22.19 -9.92 1.71
CA GLN A 38 -21.54 -9.51 2.94
C GLN A 38 -20.03 -9.73 2.80
N GLY A 39 -19.28 -8.63 2.88
CA GLY A 39 -17.81 -8.67 2.92
C GLY A 39 -17.32 -9.17 4.27
N VAL A 40 -16.39 -10.13 4.24
CA VAL A 40 -15.67 -10.66 5.40
C VAL A 40 -14.25 -10.11 5.34
N VAL A 41 -13.96 -9.17 6.24
CA VAL A 41 -12.69 -8.43 6.26
C VAL A 41 -11.67 -9.16 7.13
N GLY A 42 -10.45 -9.35 6.63
CA GLY A 42 -9.40 -10.07 7.33
C GLY A 42 -7.99 -9.69 6.89
N ASP A 43 -6.98 -10.22 7.61
CA ASP A 43 -5.60 -10.13 7.16
C ASP A 43 -5.34 -11.06 5.96
N GLN A 44 -4.16 -10.98 5.36
CA GLN A 44 -3.85 -11.75 4.16
C GLN A 44 -4.01 -13.27 4.34
N LEU A 45 -3.70 -13.83 5.51
CA LEU A 45 -3.79 -15.26 5.76
C LEU A 45 -5.25 -15.71 5.90
N SER A 46 -6.06 -14.97 6.67
CA SER A 46 -7.49 -15.27 6.81
C SER A 46 -8.22 -15.15 5.47
N ILE A 47 -7.84 -14.17 4.63
CA ILE A 47 -8.42 -13.99 3.29
C ILE A 47 -8.04 -15.13 2.35
N GLU A 48 -6.78 -15.55 2.33
CA GLU A 48 -6.32 -16.70 1.53
C GLU A 48 -7.13 -17.97 1.90
N ARG A 49 -7.29 -18.24 3.19
CA ARG A 49 -8.06 -19.39 3.71
C ARG A 49 -9.53 -19.31 3.35
N GLY A 50 -10.16 -18.16 3.59
CA GLY A 50 -11.57 -17.95 3.29
C GLY A 50 -11.87 -18.12 1.80
N ILE A 51 -11.01 -17.62 0.90
CA ILE A 51 -11.17 -17.78 -0.54
C ILE A 51 -11.02 -19.24 -0.96
N ASN A 52 -10.01 -19.92 -0.41
CA ASN A 52 -9.79 -21.33 -0.71
C ASN A 52 -10.99 -22.19 -0.26
N HIS A 53 -11.57 -21.88 0.90
CA HIS A 53 -12.79 -22.51 1.37
C HIS A 53 -13.99 -22.22 0.45
N LEU A 54 -14.24 -20.95 0.08
CA LEU A 54 -15.33 -20.59 -0.84
C LEU A 54 -15.22 -21.31 -2.19
N LEU A 55 -14.01 -21.51 -2.70
CA LEU A 55 -13.78 -22.27 -3.93
C LEU A 55 -14.02 -23.77 -3.75
N GLN A 56 -13.67 -24.33 -2.59
CA GLN A 56 -13.89 -25.74 -2.28
C GLN A 56 -15.37 -26.09 -2.24
N VAL A 57 -16.21 -25.19 -1.73
CA VAL A 57 -17.66 -25.40 -1.59
C VAL A 57 -18.48 -24.86 -2.77
N ALA A 58 -17.83 -24.31 -3.80
CA ALA A 58 -18.50 -23.64 -4.92
C ALA A 58 -19.44 -24.56 -5.74
N ASN A 59 -19.26 -25.88 -5.66
CA ASN A 59 -20.11 -26.89 -6.31
C ASN A 59 -21.21 -27.46 -5.39
N GLY A 60 -21.46 -26.86 -4.23
CA GLY A 60 -22.56 -27.21 -3.33
C GLY A 60 -23.92 -27.18 -4.03
N LEU A 61 -24.84 -28.03 -3.58
CA LEU A 61 -26.14 -28.27 -4.22
C LEU A 61 -27.10 -27.10 -3.99
N ASN A 62 -27.05 -26.47 -2.82
CA ASN A 62 -27.88 -25.31 -2.45
C ASN A 62 -27.03 -24.06 -2.16
N PRO A 63 -27.65 -22.85 -2.13
CA PRO A 63 -26.94 -21.60 -1.86
C PRO A 63 -26.16 -21.57 -0.53
N GLU A 64 -26.65 -22.26 0.50
CA GLU A 64 -26.01 -22.30 1.83
C GLU A 64 -24.77 -23.19 1.87
N GLU A 65 -24.78 -24.32 1.18
CA GLU A 65 -23.60 -25.17 0.98
C GLU A 65 -22.53 -24.40 0.22
N ARG A 66 -22.92 -23.64 -0.82
CA ARG A 66 -22.01 -22.78 -1.60
C ARG A 66 -21.52 -21.54 -0.85
N LYS A 67 -22.02 -21.31 0.37
CA LYS A 67 -21.76 -20.10 1.18
C LYS A 67 -22.04 -18.82 0.38
N GLU A 68 -23.12 -18.85 -0.42
CA GLU A 68 -23.52 -17.69 -1.21
C GLU A 68 -23.77 -16.46 -0.33
N GLY A 69 -23.57 -15.29 -0.93
CA GLY A 69 -23.68 -14.02 -0.22
C GLY A 69 -22.46 -13.67 0.64
N LEU A 70 -21.39 -14.48 0.69
CA LEU A 70 -20.11 -14.10 1.28
C LEU A 70 -19.06 -13.76 0.22
N HIS A 71 -18.20 -12.78 0.53
CA HIS A 71 -16.95 -12.56 -0.18
C HIS A 71 -15.87 -12.05 0.77
N MET A 72 -14.60 -12.31 0.44
CA MET A 72 -13.47 -11.97 1.30
C MET A 72 -12.86 -10.62 0.90
N GLU A 73 -12.55 -9.76 1.87
CA GLU A 73 -12.00 -8.41 1.66
C GLU A 73 -10.70 -8.19 2.45
N ILE A 74 -9.61 -7.80 1.77
CA ILE A 74 -8.32 -7.54 2.43
C ILE A 74 -8.36 -6.27 3.31
N ALA A 75 -7.84 -6.39 4.54
CA ALA A 75 -7.67 -5.28 5.47
C ALA A 75 -6.32 -4.54 5.32
N ASP A 76 -6.17 -3.39 5.99
CA ASP A 76 -5.08 -2.44 5.70
C ASP A 76 -3.94 -2.41 6.71
N PHE A 77 -4.08 -2.90 7.95
CA PHE A 77 -2.99 -2.80 8.94
C PHE A 77 -1.82 -3.71 8.61
N HIS A 78 -2.08 -4.98 8.31
CA HIS A 78 -1.02 -5.91 7.90
C HIS A 78 -0.45 -5.54 6.52
N ALA A 79 -1.27 -4.99 5.62
CA ALA A 79 -0.80 -4.39 4.37
C ALA A 79 0.15 -3.21 4.62
N GLN A 80 -0.18 -2.32 5.56
CA GLN A 80 0.69 -1.22 5.98
C GLN A 80 2.04 -1.73 6.49
N MET A 81 2.06 -2.82 7.26
CA MET A 81 3.31 -3.45 7.69
C MET A 81 4.12 -3.96 6.51
N LYS A 82 3.47 -4.63 5.54
CA LYS A 82 4.18 -5.13 4.36
C LYS A 82 4.71 -4.00 3.49
N PHE A 83 3.96 -2.91 3.29
CA PHE A 83 4.46 -1.74 2.54
C PHE A 83 5.69 -1.14 3.22
N LEU A 84 5.67 -1.01 4.55
CA LEU A 84 6.85 -0.54 5.28
C LEU A 84 8.01 -1.54 5.21
N GLN A 85 7.74 -2.85 5.24
CA GLN A 85 8.77 -3.88 5.07
C GLN A 85 9.43 -3.78 3.70
N VAL A 86 8.67 -3.53 2.61
CA VAL A 86 9.24 -3.29 1.28
C VAL A 86 10.20 -2.10 1.32
N ALA A 87 9.87 -1.00 2.00
CA ALA A 87 10.82 0.11 2.14
C ALA A 87 12.11 -0.35 2.85
N PHE A 88 12.00 -1.11 3.95
CA PHE A 88 13.17 -1.58 4.70
C PHE A 88 14.02 -2.56 3.89
N ASP A 89 13.38 -3.46 3.14
CA ASP A 89 14.05 -4.44 2.29
C ASP A 89 14.93 -3.78 1.20
N TYR A 90 14.57 -2.58 0.75
CA TYR A 90 15.29 -1.84 -0.30
C TYR A 90 16.22 -0.75 0.22
N PHE A 91 15.94 -0.18 1.39
CA PHE A 91 16.63 1.03 1.88
C PHE A 91 17.31 0.88 3.25
N TYR A 92 17.05 -0.20 3.99
CA TYR A 92 17.58 -0.39 5.34
C TYR A 92 18.48 -1.63 5.39
N HIS A 93 19.78 -1.43 5.59
CA HIS A 93 20.73 -2.56 5.67
C HIS A 93 21.88 -2.27 6.64
N PRO A 94 22.24 -3.17 7.57
CA PRO A 94 23.31 -2.93 8.56
C PRO A 94 24.69 -2.60 7.98
N GLY A 95 25.00 -3.20 6.84
CA GLY A 95 26.21 -2.91 6.07
C GLY A 95 26.33 -1.47 5.55
N ALA A 96 25.26 -0.65 5.62
CA ALA A 96 25.24 0.74 5.16
C ALA A 96 25.68 1.74 6.25
N THR A 97 26.36 1.29 7.31
CA THR A 97 26.86 2.18 8.39
C THR A 97 27.75 3.32 7.87
N SER A 98 28.53 3.08 6.80
CA SER A 98 29.38 4.09 6.16
C SER A 98 28.70 4.87 5.03
N ASP A 99 27.50 4.45 4.62
CA ASP A 99 26.75 5.10 3.55
C ASP A 99 25.91 6.20 4.19
N GLN A 100 26.48 7.40 4.33
CA GLN A 100 25.83 8.56 4.95
C GLN A 100 24.49 8.89 4.26
N CYS A 101 23.54 9.48 4.99
CA CYS A 101 22.21 9.84 4.46
C CYS A 101 21.35 8.65 4.00
N THR A 102 21.64 7.45 4.49
CA THR A 102 20.81 6.25 4.34
C THR A 102 20.06 5.94 5.63
N LEU A 103 18.95 5.21 5.55
CA LEU A 103 18.11 4.92 6.72
C LEU A 103 18.90 4.23 7.85
N PHE A 104 19.83 3.34 7.53
CA PHE A 104 20.63 2.67 8.56
C PHE A 104 21.66 3.61 9.20
N SER A 105 22.35 4.42 8.38
CA SER A 105 23.30 5.43 8.88
C SER A 105 22.59 6.47 9.75
N ASP A 106 21.45 6.99 9.28
CA ASP A 106 20.67 8.02 9.97
C ASP A 106 20.10 7.49 11.30
N ARG A 107 19.60 6.25 11.31
CA ARG A 107 19.22 5.54 12.54
C ARG A 107 20.35 5.53 13.58
N ASN A 108 21.59 5.33 13.17
CA ASN A 108 22.75 5.34 14.06
C ASN A 108 23.10 6.76 14.51
N LEU A 109 23.05 7.74 13.60
CA LEU A 109 23.27 9.16 13.87
C LEU A 109 22.36 9.67 15.00
N ILE A 110 21.08 9.29 14.98
CA ILE A 110 20.10 9.68 16.01
C ILE A 110 19.93 8.65 17.12
N ASN A 111 20.73 7.57 17.12
CA ASN A 111 20.73 6.51 18.14
C ASN A 111 19.35 5.84 18.38
N ARG A 112 18.55 5.64 17.32
CA ARG A 112 17.24 4.96 17.42
C ARG A 112 17.35 3.44 17.44
N ARG A 113 17.78 2.91 18.60
CA ARG A 113 18.11 1.48 18.78
C ARG A 113 16.93 0.51 18.64
N ASN A 114 15.71 1.01 18.76
CA ASN A 114 14.49 0.23 18.68
C ASN A 114 13.99 -0.01 17.24
N VAL A 115 14.64 0.58 16.23
CA VAL A 115 14.39 0.27 14.81
C VAL A 115 15.14 -1.01 14.43
N VAL A 116 14.45 -1.93 13.77
CA VAL A 116 14.93 -3.27 13.40
C VAL A 116 14.57 -3.58 11.94
N GLU A 117 15.28 -4.54 11.33
CA GLU A 117 15.05 -4.95 9.93
C GLU A 117 13.66 -5.57 9.70
N GLU A 118 13.24 -6.45 10.62
CA GLU A 118 11.94 -7.10 10.59
C GLU A 118 10.87 -6.19 11.20
N VAL A 119 10.24 -5.39 10.35
CA VAL A 119 9.31 -4.32 10.70
C VAL A 119 8.18 -4.80 11.61
N LYS A 120 7.64 -6.00 11.37
CA LYS A 120 6.53 -6.58 12.16
C LYS A 120 6.83 -6.66 13.66
N HIS A 121 8.10 -6.88 14.05
CA HIS A 121 8.47 -7.04 15.46
C HIS A 121 8.43 -5.73 16.24
N LYS A 122 8.69 -4.60 15.58
CA LYS A 122 8.67 -3.27 16.21
C LYS A 122 8.03 -2.23 15.29
N PHE A 123 6.84 -2.55 14.77
CA PHE A 123 6.16 -1.78 13.73
C PHE A 123 6.02 -0.29 14.08
N SER A 124 5.56 0.02 15.30
CA SER A 124 5.39 1.40 15.75
C SER A 124 6.71 2.21 15.71
N ALA A 125 7.82 1.59 16.15
CA ALA A 125 9.13 2.24 16.13
C ALA A 125 9.65 2.45 14.70
N CYS A 126 9.56 1.42 13.86
CA CYS A 126 9.98 1.51 12.45
C CYS A 126 9.16 2.54 11.67
N LYS A 127 7.82 2.57 11.88
CA LYS A 127 6.93 3.55 11.24
C LYS A 127 7.25 4.97 11.66
N GLN A 128 7.43 5.22 12.96
CA GLN A 128 7.77 6.55 13.47
C GLN A 128 9.13 7.04 12.98
N PHE A 129 10.11 6.14 12.88
CA PHE A 129 11.41 6.45 12.30
C PHE A 129 11.27 6.79 10.81
N PHE A 130 10.65 5.91 10.03
CA PHE A 130 10.50 6.10 8.59
C PHE A 130 9.73 7.39 8.25
N SER A 131 8.66 7.72 8.97
CA SER A 131 7.95 8.99 8.75
C SER A 131 8.84 10.21 9.01
N MET A 132 9.63 10.20 10.09
CA MET A 132 10.55 11.29 10.39
C MET A 132 11.66 11.41 9.32
N GLU A 133 12.17 10.30 8.82
CA GLU A 133 13.18 10.25 7.77
C GLU A 133 12.70 10.86 6.44
N ILE A 134 11.43 10.61 6.09
CA ILE A 134 10.81 11.24 4.91
C ILE A 134 10.54 12.73 5.16
N GLU A 135 10.03 13.10 6.34
CA GLU A 135 9.85 14.51 6.74
C GLU A 135 11.18 15.29 6.66
N ALA A 136 12.27 14.73 7.19
CA ALA A 136 13.60 15.33 7.15
C ALA A 136 14.10 15.54 5.71
N ARG A 137 13.87 14.56 4.83
CA ARG A 137 14.24 14.66 3.40
C ARG A 137 13.43 15.71 2.65
N VAL A 138 12.13 15.83 2.94
CA VAL A 138 11.30 16.91 2.37
C VAL A 138 11.80 18.28 2.83
N VAL A 139 12.16 18.42 4.10
CA VAL A 139 12.75 19.67 4.62
C VAL A 139 14.09 19.96 3.94
N ALA A 140 15.01 18.99 3.85
CA ALA A 140 16.30 19.18 3.19
C ALA A 140 16.16 19.50 1.69
N ALA A 141 15.20 18.88 0.99
CA ALA A 141 14.88 19.21 -0.39
C ALA A 141 14.34 20.66 -0.53
N ALA A 142 13.51 21.11 0.43
CA ALA A 142 13.05 22.49 0.48
C ALA A 142 14.21 23.48 0.70
N LEU A 143 15.13 23.17 1.63
CA LEU A 143 16.33 23.98 1.86
C LEU A 143 17.19 24.08 0.60
N ASN A 144 17.35 22.97 -0.14
CA ASN A 144 18.06 22.98 -1.43
C ASN A 144 17.40 23.91 -2.46
N ILE A 145 16.07 23.88 -2.60
CA ILE A 145 15.34 24.74 -3.55
C ILE A 145 15.41 26.21 -3.14
N LEU A 146 15.36 26.49 -1.84
CA LEU A 146 15.38 27.84 -1.28
C LEU A 146 16.80 28.41 -1.09
N GLU A 147 17.83 27.64 -1.44
CA GLU A 147 19.25 27.97 -1.27
C GLU A 147 19.63 28.28 0.20
N MET A 148 19.09 27.48 1.12
CA MET A 148 19.31 27.60 2.56
C MET A 148 20.29 26.51 3.05
N ASN A 149 21.21 26.87 3.95
CA ASN A 149 22.16 25.93 4.56
C ASN A 149 21.65 25.39 5.90
N THR A 150 20.78 26.13 6.58
CA THR A 150 20.15 25.72 7.84
C THR A 150 18.66 26.02 7.83
N ILE A 151 17.91 25.35 8.70
CA ILE A 151 16.47 25.59 8.86
C ILE A 151 16.13 27.00 9.39
N ASP A 152 17.11 27.69 9.97
CA ASP A 152 16.96 29.03 10.54
C ASP A 152 17.41 30.13 9.56
N ASP A 153 17.93 29.76 8.39
CA ASP A 153 18.35 30.70 7.35
C ASP A 153 17.12 31.39 6.72
N LYS A 154 17.38 32.48 5.99
CA LYS A 154 16.37 33.09 5.11
C LYS A 154 16.54 32.54 3.69
N PRO A 155 15.45 32.25 2.96
CA PRO A 155 15.55 31.91 1.55
C PRO A 155 16.22 33.02 0.74
N ALA A 156 16.90 32.66 -0.35
CA ALA A 156 17.48 33.64 -1.25
C ALA A 156 16.40 34.57 -1.86
N GLU A 157 16.75 35.85 -2.11
CA GLU A 157 15.80 36.93 -2.45
C GLU A 157 14.95 36.63 -3.69
N ASN A 158 15.48 35.84 -4.64
CA ASN A 158 14.82 35.40 -5.87
C ASN A 158 13.66 34.40 -5.64
N PHE A 159 13.60 33.72 -4.50
CA PHE A 159 12.56 32.73 -4.21
C PHE A 159 11.43 33.26 -3.32
N MET A 160 11.61 34.43 -2.70
CA MET A 160 10.62 35.00 -1.79
C MET A 160 9.73 36.02 -2.49
N PRO A 161 8.39 35.86 -2.45
CA PRO A 161 7.49 36.94 -2.83
C PRO A 161 7.77 38.18 -1.96
N PRO A 162 7.78 39.40 -2.55
CA PRO A 162 7.94 40.62 -1.77
C PRO A 162 6.91 40.66 -0.64
N SER A 163 7.35 40.92 0.58
CA SER A 163 6.48 41.09 1.76
C SER A 163 5.66 39.85 2.16
N LEU A 164 6.18 38.62 1.94
CA LEU A 164 5.49 37.38 2.36
C LEU A 164 5.10 37.40 3.86
N GLU A 165 5.90 38.04 4.73
CA GLU A 165 5.61 38.17 6.16
C GLU A 165 4.27 38.85 6.43
N THR A 166 3.95 39.92 5.69
CA THR A 166 2.70 40.69 5.79
C THR A 166 1.62 40.25 4.81
N ALA A 167 1.91 39.26 3.95
CA ALA A 167 0.97 38.74 2.97
C ALA A 167 -0.23 38.00 3.61
N SER A 168 -1.31 37.91 2.84
CA SER A 168 -2.52 37.20 3.25
C SER A 168 -2.28 35.70 3.49
N LEU A 169 -3.12 35.05 4.30
CA LEU A 169 -3.07 33.59 4.49
C LEU A 169 -3.24 32.82 3.17
N ALA A 170 -4.02 33.34 2.22
CA ALA A 170 -4.18 32.74 0.91
C ALA A 170 -2.88 32.77 0.10
N THR A 171 -2.19 33.91 0.09
CA THR A 171 -0.88 34.08 -0.57
C THR A 171 0.17 33.17 0.05
N LYS A 172 0.22 33.07 1.38
CA LYS A 172 1.13 32.15 2.09
C LYS A 172 0.86 30.68 1.75
N ARG A 173 -0.41 30.29 1.65
CA ARG A 173 -0.80 28.93 1.22
C ARG A 173 -0.40 28.65 -0.22
N GLU A 174 -0.60 29.60 -1.12
CA GLU A 174 -0.25 29.42 -2.53
C GLU A 174 1.27 29.28 -2.71
N PHE A 175 2.06 30.08 -1.97
CA PHE A 175 3.52 29.93 -1.94
C PHE A 175 3.95 28.54 -1.45
N LEU A 176 3.38 28.05 -0.35
CA LEU A 176 3.69 26.70 0.15
C LEU A 176 3.29 25.61 -0.85
N LYS A 177 2.18 25.80 -1.56
CA LYS A 177 1.71 24.88 -2.59
C LYS A 177 2.68 24.87 -3.79
N ASP A 178 3.11 26.03 -4.26
CA ASP A 178 4.11 26.16 -5.32
C ASP A 178 5.45 25.51 -4.93
N LEU A 179 5.96 25.80 -3.73
CA LEU A 179 7.18 25.16 -3.22
C LEU A 179 7.02 23.63 -3.12
N SER A 180 5.87 23.15 -2.64
CA SER A 180 5.58 21.72 -2.57
C SER A 180 5.58 21.07 -3.96
N SER A 181 4.99 21.72 -4.96
CA SER A 181 5.03 21.25 -6.36
C SER A 181 6.47 21.16 -6.86
N ARG A 182 7.29 22.20 -6.64
CA ARG A 182 8.72 22.18 -7.05
C ARG A 182 9.50 21.04 -6.40
N ILE A 183 9.23 20.72 -5.12
CA ILE A 183 9.85 19.57 -4.45
C ILE A 183 9.41 18.26 -5.12
N VAL A 184 8.12 18.12 -5.42
CA VAL A 184 7.58 16.93 -6.09
C VAL A 184 8.21 16.73 -7.45
N ASP A 185 8.22 17.76 -8.28
CA ASP A 185 8.70 17.68 -9.67
C ASP A 185 10.21 17.48 -9.73
N LYS A 186 10.97 18.06 -8.80
CA LYS A 186 12.44 17.95 -8.78
C LYS A 186 12.94 16.66 -8.13
N PHE A 187 12.28 16.18 -7.06
CA PHE A 187 12.83 15.12 -6.20
C PHE A 187 11.97 13.88 -5.97
N ILE A 188 10.68 13.90 -6.34
CA ILE A 188 9.77 12.78 -6.04
C ILE A 188 9.29 12.11 -7.33
N LEU A 189 8.81 12.90 -8.29
CA LEU A 189 8.26 12.44 -9.55
C LEU A 189 9.09 12.98 -10.71
N HIS A 190 9.91 12.13 -11.32
CA HIS A 190 10.62 12.49 -12.55
C HIS A 190 9.66 12.44 -13.73
N GLU A 191 9.08 13.59 -14.09
CA GLU A 191 8.07 13.72 -15.13
C GLU A 191 8.50 13.07 -16.46
N ASP A 192 9.77 13.19 -16.84
CA ASP A 192 10.32 12.58 -18.05
C ASP A 192 10.16 11.06 -18.08
N LYS A 193 10.32 10.39 -16.93
CA LYS A 193 10.15 8.93 -16.84
C LYS A 193 8.68 8.54 -16.94
N VAL A 194 7.81 9.29 -16.28
CA VAL A 194 6.36 9.08 -16.34
C VAL A 194 5.84 9.33 -17.76
N ASN A 195 6.27 10.40 -18.41
CA ASN A 195 5.90 10.74 -19.78
C ASN A 195 6.43 9.71 -20.79
N THR A 196 7.65 9.20 -20.59
CA THR A 196 8.20 8.11 -21.41
C THR A 196 7.38 6.83 -21.25
N LEU A 197 6.98 6.50 -20.03
CA LEU A 197 6.09 5.38 -19.74
C LEU A 197 4.72 5.54 -20.42
N ILE A 198 4.10 6.72 -20.30
CA ILE A 198 2.81 7.03 -20.93
C ILE A 198 2.91 6.90 -22.44
N LYS A 199 3.92 7.50 -23.07
CA LYS A 199 4.17 7.39 -24.53
C LYS A 199 4.34 5.94 -24.96
N HIS A 200 5.05 5.12 -24.18
CA HIS A 200 5.17 3.69 -24.48
C HIS A 200 3.83 2.95 -24.39
N LEU A 201 2.99 3.26 -23.40
CA LEU A 201 1.66 2.66 -23.26
C LEU A 201 0.71 3.10 -24.36
N GLU A 202 0.79 4.36 -24.78
CA GLU A 202 0.02 4.91 -25.91
C GLU A 202 0.45 4.28 -27.24
N ASN A 203 1.75 4.15 -27.49
CA ASN A 203 2.27 3.47 -28.67
C ASN A 203 1.93 1.97 -28.72
N ASN A 204 1.77 1.33 -27.56
CA ASN A 204 1.36 -0.08 -27.46
C ASN A 204 -0.17 -0.27 -27.49
N LYS A 205 -0.99 0.79 -27.34
CA LYS A 205 -2.42 0.72 -27.67
C LYS A 205 -2.54 0.77 -29.20
N GLY A 206 -2.69 -0.38 -29.85
CA GLY A 206 -3.02 -0.41 -31.27
C GLY A 206 -4.25 0.45 -31.55
N SER A 207 -4.15 1.34 -32.54
CA SER A 207 -5.28 2.14 -33.01
C SER A 207 -6.40 1.22 -33.48
N SER A 208 -7.59 1.35 -32.89
CA SER A 208 -8.80 0.67 -33.36
C SER A 208 -9.46 1.49 -34.46
N ASP A 209 -10.07 0.82 -35.42
CA ASP A 209 -10.93 1.46 -36.43
C ASP A 209 -12.25 1.97 -35.81
N SER A 210 -13.07 2.63 -36.63
CA SER A 210 -14.38 3.19 -36.22
C SER A 210 -15.36 2.14 -35.68
N ASN A 211 -15.09 0.85 -35.91
CA ASN A 211 -15.90 -0.27 -35.46
C ASN A 211 -15.27 -0.99 -34.24
N GLY A 212 -14.22 -0.42 -33.64
CA GLY A 212 -13.54 -0.99 -32.48
C GLY A 212 -12.69 -2.23 -32.80
N ARG A 213 -12.42 -2.51 -34.08
CA ARG A 213 -11.55 -3.62 -34.52
C ARG A 213 -10.14 -3.10 -34.77
N TYR A 214 -9.16 -3.98 -34.64
CA TYR A 214 -7.74 -3.66 -34.79
C TYR A 214 -7.28 -3.99 -36.23
N PRO A 215 -6.98 -2.99 -37.08
CA PRO A 215 -6.48 -3.21 -38.43
C PRO A 215 -5.06 -3.75 -38.45
N CYS A 216 -4.71 -4.54 -39.46
CA CYS A 216 -3.33 -4.96 -39.70
C CYS A 216 -2.40 -3.74 -39.88
N ARG A 217 -1.20 -3.78 -39.29
CA ARG A 217 -0.23 -2.67 -39.35
C ARG A 217 0.49 -2.55 -40.70
N TYR A 218 0.36 -3.52 -41.60
CA TYR A 218 1.04 -3.51 -42.90
C TYR A 218 0.36 -2.54 -43.89
N PRO A 219 1.10 -1.61 -44.52
CA PRO A 219 0.54 -0.69 -45.50
C PRO A 219 -0.18 -1.42 -46.64
N GLY A 220 -1.45 -1.09 -46.88
CA GLY A 220 -2.27 -1.70 -47.93
C GLY A 220 -3.02 -2.98 -47.54
N CYS A 221 -2.87 -3.46 -46.30
CA CYS A 221 -3.67 -4.58 -45.81
C CYS A 221 -5.03 -4.13 -45.26
N THR A 222 -6.13 -4.75 -45.71
CA THR A 222 -7.51 -4.43 -45.28
C THR A 222 -8.04 -5.30 -44.14
N LYS A 223 -7.25 -6.27 -43.64
CA LYS A 223 -7.74 -7.21 -42.61
C LYS A 223 -7.81 -6.55 -41.23
N THR A 224 -8.91 -6.79 -40.52
CA THR A 224 -9.15 -6.28 -39.15
C THR A 224 -9.52 -7.40 -38.18
N PHE A 225 -9.12 -7.24 -36.91
CA PHE A 225 -9.21 -8.26 -35.87
C PHE A 225 -10.00 -7.75 -34.66
N SER A 226 -10.77 -8.63 -34.02
CA SER A 226 -11.54 -8.25 -32.82
C SER A 226 -10.66 -7.91 -31.61
N HIS A 227 -9.41 -8.38 -31.60
CA HIS A 227 -8.46 -8.17 -30.50
C HIS A 227 -7.06 -7.87 -31.05
N ASP A 228 -6.34 -6.97 -30.40
CA ASP A 228 -4.91 -6.74 -30.62
C ASP A 228 -4.10 -7.88 -30.00
N GLY A 229 -3.98 -8.99 -30.71
CA GLY A 229 -3.38 -10.20 -30.16
C GLY A 229 -2.94 -11.22 -31.19
N LYS A 230 -2.77 -12.47 -30.76
CA LYS A 230 -2.12 -13.54 -31.53
C LYS A 230 -2.59 -13.67 -32.98
N ARG A 231 -3.90 -13.52 -33.26
CA ARG A 231 -4.44 -13.65 -34.63
C ARG A 231 -4.00 -12.50 -35.54
N ARG A 232 -4.00 -11.27 -35.03
CA ARG A 232 -3.48 -10.09 -35.74
C ARG A 232 -1.99 -10.26 -36.01
N ILE A 233 -1.22 -10.59 -34.97
CA ILE A 233 0.25 -10.78 -35.06
C ILE A 233 0.59 -11.92 -36.03
N SER A 234 -0.10 -13.06 -35.94
CA SER A 234 0.10 -14.19 -36.85
C SER A 234 -0.20 -13.84 -38.30
N HIS A 235 -1.15 -12.95 -38.55
CA HIS A 235 -1.40 -12.43 -39.89
C HIS A 235 -0.33 -11.42 -40.31
N GLU A 236 0.09 -10.53 -39.42
CA GLU A 236 1.18 -9.58 -39.70
C GLU A 236 2.49 -10.30 -40.09
N LYS A 237 2.77 -11.45 -39.48
CA LYS A 237 3.88 -12.35 -39.89
C LYS A 237 3.77 -12.81 -41.35
N THR A 238 2.56 -12.94 -41.92
CA THR A 238 2.39 -13.29 -43.35
C THR A 238 2.82 -12.18 -44.30
N HIS A 239 2.90 -10.94 -43.80
CA HIS A 239 3.42 -9.79 -44.54
C HIS A 239 4.92 -9.54 -44.32
N GLY A 240 5.62 -10.46 -43.65
CA GLY A 240 7.03 -10.27 -43.28
C GLY A 240 7.24 -9.22 -42.18
N LEU A 241 6.16 -8.77 -41.51
CA LEU A 241 6.32 -8.01 -40.26
C LEU A 241 6.82 -9.00 -39.21
N HIS A 242 8.14 -8.97 -38.97
CA HIS A 242 8.74 -9.68 -37.86
C HIS A 242 8.14 -9.16 -36.55
N GLU A 243 8.09 -10.05 -35.56
CA GLU A 243 7.74 -9.69 -34.19
C GLU A 243 8.51 -8.43 -33.78
N GLN A 244 7.85 -7.28 -33.86
CA GLN A 244 7.88 -6.35 -32.75
C GLN A 244 7.09 -7.02 -31.63
N THR A 245 7.60 -8.16 -31.12
CA THR A 245 7.58 -8.31 -29.69
C THR A 245 8.31 -7.06 -29.26
N SER A 246 7.58 -6.07 -28.77
CA SER A 246 8.17 -5.06 -27.93
C SER A 246 8.85 -5.85 -26.81
N GLN A 247 10.08 -6.32 -27.05
CA GLN A 247 11.10 -6.48 -26.03
C GLN A 247 11.44 -5.06 -25.57
N SER A 248 10.42 -4.32 -25.14
CA SER A 248 10.52 -3.07 -24.44
C SER A 248 10.59 -3.44 -22.98
N THR A 249 11.62 -4.21 -22.61
CA THR A 249 12.38 -3.81 -21.45
C THR A 249 12.58 -2.30 -21.60
N LEU A 250 12.21 -1.53 -20.58
CA LEU A 250 12.75 -0.20 -20.35
C LEU A 250 14.27 -0.34 -20.15
N HIS A 251 14.99 -0.82 -21.16
CA HIS A 251 16.42 -0.68 -21.25
C HIS A 251 16.63 0.74 -21.73
N ASN A 252 16.65 1.66 -20.78
CA ASN A 252 17.54 2.81 -20.93
C ASN A 252 18.91 2.21 -21.24
N ASP A 253 19.43 2.49 -22.44
CA ASP A 253 20.77 2.11 -22.88
C ASP A 253 21.75 2.41 -21.74
N THR A 254 22.14 1.36 -21.03
CA THR A 254 22.94 1.48 -19.80
C THR A 254 24.42 1.72 -20.16
N SER A 255 24.75 1.80 -21.45
CA SER A 255 26.10 1.98 -21.98
C SER A 255 26.62 3.42 -21.87
N ILE A 256 25.76 4.42 -21.67
CA ILE A 256 26.17 5.83 -21.49
C ILE A 256 26.19 6.25 -20.00
N ALA A 257 25.40 5.58 -19.15
CA ALA A 257 25.18 6.00 -17.76
C ALA A 257 26.30 5.63 -16.76
N SER A 258 27.44 5.07 -17.18
CA SER A 258 28.43 4.54 -16.23
C SER A 258 29.50 5.53 -15.76
N LYS A 259 29.57 6.75 -16.32
CA LYS A 259 30.67 7.70 -16.02
C LYS A 259 30.32 8.82 -15.04
N ASN A 260 29.04 9.15 -14.86
CA ASN A 260 28.55 10.18 -13.92
C ASN A 260 27.32 9.65 -13.18
N ARG A 261 27.52 8.79 -12.17
CA ARG A 261 26.43 8.34 -11.28
C ARG A 261 26.63 8.88 -9.88
N ASP A 262 25.52 9.27 -9.29
CA ASP A 262 25.41 9.76 -7.91
C ASP A 262 24.48 8.84 -7.12
N ASP A 263 25.07 7.88 -6.40
CA ASP A 263 24.31 6.88 -5.64
C ASP A 263 23.51 7.52 -4.48
N MET A 264 24.03 8.60 -3.86
CA MET A 264 23.34 9.26 -2.74
C MET A 264 22.12 10.03 -3.23
N LEU A 265 22.25 10.80 -4.32
CA LEU A 265 21.10 11.51 -4.89
C LEU A 265 20.04 10.51 -5.39
N ASN A 266 20.45 9.46 -6.10
CA ASN A 266 19.54 8.40 -6.56
C ASN A 266 18.83 7.71 -5.39
N TYR A 267 19.54 7.44 -4.30
CA TYR A 267 18.93 6.90 -3.09
C TYR A 267 17.85 7.85 -2.54
N GLN A 268 18.12 9.15 -2.49
CA GLN A 268 17.13 10.12 -1.99
C GLN A 268 15.89 10.16 -2.88
N TYR A 269 16.05 10.16 -4.21
CA TYR A 269 14.92 10.10 -5.15
C TYR A 269 14.06 8.86 -4.93
N ALA A 270 14.69 7.68 -4.91
CA ALA A 270 13.96 6.42 -4.77
C ALA A 270 13.25 6.32 -3.41
N LEU A 271 13.90 6.77 -2.34
CA LEU A 271 13.33 6.75 -1.00
C LEU A 271 12.17 7.73 -0.86
N LEU A 272 12.27 8.93 -1.44
CA LEU A 272 11.19 9.91 -1.42
C LEU A 272 9.99 9.45 -2.27
N GLU A 273 10.21 8.90 -3.46
CA GLU A 273 9.15 8.33 -4.31
C GLU A 273 8.31 7.32 -3.54
N TYR A 274 8.95 6.32 -2.94
CA TYR A 274 8.27 5.28 -2.17
C TYR A 274 7.69 5.81 -0.86
N GLY A 275 8.48 6.61 -0.14
CA GLY A 275 8.16 7.11 1.19
C GLY A 275 6.95 8.02 1.20
N MET A 276 6.82 8.90 0.21
CA MET A 276 5.67 9.79 0.06
C MET A 276 4.38 9.01 -0.22
N LEU A 277 4.45 7.94 -1.02
CA LEU A 277 3.31 7.05 -1.24
C LEU A 277 2.88 6.35 0.07
N PHE A 278 3.84 5.91 0.88
CA PHE A 278 3.56 5.32 2.20
C PHE A 278 2.94 6.31 3.19
N LEU A 279 3.44 7.54 3.24
CA LEU A 279 2.83 8.59 4.07
C LEU A 279 1.42 8.93 3.59
N ASN A 280 1.21 9.01 2.27
CA ASN A 280 -0.11 9.23 1.66
C ASN A 280 -1.12 8.14 2.06
N PHE A 281 -0.70 6.88 2.10
CA PHE A 281 -1.54 5.76 2.58
C PHE A 281 -1.82 5.83 4.08
N CYS A 282 -0.81 6.14 4.90
CA CYS A 282 -1.00 6.30 6.34
C CYS A 282 -1.97 7.42 6.68
N ASP A 283 -1.87 8.54 5.96
CA ASP A 283 -2.74 9.70 6.11
C ASP A 283 -4.16 9.38 5.65
N ALA A 284 -4.33 8.75 4.49
CA ALA A 284 -5.63 8.30 3.99
C ALA A 284 -6.35 7.37 4.98
N LEU A 285 -5.62 6.45 5.61
CA LEU A 285 -6.16 5.60 6.67
C LEU A 285 -6.59 6.37 7.91
N SER A 286 -5.85 7.41 8.30
CA SER A 286 -6.21 8.27 9.44
C SER A 286 -7.47 9.08 9.14
N GLU A 287 -7.59 9.61 7.93
CA GLU A 287 -8.77 10.38 7.48
C GLU A 287 -9.98 9.50 7.17
N GLY A 288 -9.79 8.19 6.95
CA GLY A 288 -10.85 7.29 6.52
C GLY A 288 -11.26 7.50 5.05
N ASP A 289 -10.32 8.00 4.24
CA ASP A 289 -10.53 8.28 2.82
C ASP A 289 -10.34 7.00 2.00
N GLY A 290 -11.45 6.29 1.80
CA GLY A 290 -11.52 5.03 1.07
C GLY A 290 -10.96 5.12 -0.35
N GLU A 291 -11.33 6.16 -1.10
CA GLU A 291 -10.87 6.32 -2.48
C GLU A 291 -9.36 6.52 -2.56
N ARG A 292 -8.80 7.32 -1.65
CA ARG A 292 -7.35 7.53 -1.58
C ARG A 292 -6.61 6.28 -1.12
N ILE A 293 -7.18 5.48 -0.22
CA ILE A 293 -6.64 4.16 0.17
C ILE A 293 -6.55 3.25 -1.05
N ILE A 294 -7.63 3.12 -1.84
CA ILE A 294 -7.64 2.27 -3.04
C ILE A 294 -6.68 2.78 -4.12
N ARG A 295 -6.56 4.11 -4.27
CA ARG A 295 -5.57 4.72 -5.15
C ARG A 295 -4.15 4.34 -4.73
N CYS A 296 -3.84 4.38 -3.44
CA CYS A 296 -2.54 3.93 -2.92
C CYS A 296 -2.30 2.44 -3.19
N TRP A 297 -3.28 1.56 -2.97
CA TRP A 297 -3.19 0.14 -3.31
C TRP A 297 -2.83 -0.08 -4.78
N LYS A 298 -3.44 0.69 -5.69
CA LYS A 298 -3.13 0.64 -7.12
C LYS A 298 -1.66 0.96 -7.43
N PHE A 299 -1.08 1.95 -6.76
CA PHE A 299 0.35 2.27 -6.92
C PHE A 299 1.24 1.23 -6.23
N PHE A 300 0.90 0.79 -5.01
CA PHE A 300 1.66 -0.24 -4.30
C PHE A 300 1.70 -1.58 -5.03
N LEU A 301 0.67 -1.93 -5.80
CA LEU A 301 0.67 -3.12 -6.64
C LEU A 301 1.92 -3.20 -7.54
N LEU A 302 2.37 -2.07 -8.10
CA LEU A 302 3.57 -2.04 -8.94
C LEU A 302 4.83 -2.39 -8.14
N PHE A 303 5.01 -1.76 -6.97
CA PHE A 303 6.15 -2.02 -6.10
C PHE A 303 6.13 -3.44 -5.53
N LEU A 304 4.97 -3.96 -5.14
CA LEU A 304 4.80 -5.33 -4.66
C LEU A 304 5.12 -6.36 -5.75
N LYS A 305 4.70 -6.10 -6.99
CA LYS A 305 5.05 -6.95 -8.13
C LYS A 305 6.55 -6.93 -8.40
N ASN A 306 7.18 -5.76 -8.26
CA ASN A 306 8.62 -5.58 -8.41
C ASN A 306 9.43 -6.27 -7.29
N ASP A 307 8.89 -6.34 -6.07
CA ASP A 307 9.47 -7.05 -4.93
C ASP A 307 9.47 -8.59 -5.11
N GLY A 308 8.88 -9.08 -6.20
CA GLY A 308 8.98 -10.48 -6.63
C GLY A 308 8.33 -11.43 -5.62
N GLN A 309 9.07 -12.47 -5.21
CA GLN A 309 8.56 -13.52 -4.32
C GLN A 309 8.21 -13.00 -2.91
N ARG A 310 8.89 -11.95 -2.43
CA ARG A 310 8.60 -11.35 -1.12
C ARG A 310 7.28 -10.59 -1.12
N GLY A 311 6.90 -10.02 -2.26
CA GLY A 311 5.69 -9.20 -2.44
C GLY A 311 4.50 -9.93 -3.08
N CYS A 312 4.68 -11.18 -3.53
CA CYS A 312 3.72 -11.85 -4.41
C CYS A 312 2.31 -11.97 -3.81
N LYS A 313 2.19 -12.35 -2.53
CA LYS A 313 0.90 -12.49 -1.85
C LYS A 313 0.14 -11.17 -1.81
N TYR A 314 0.79 -10.10 -1.34
CA TYR A 314 0.17 -8.78 -1.28
C TYR A 314 -0.02 -8.14 -2.66
N ALA A 315 0.79 -8.50 -3.67
CA ALA A 315 0.52 -8.12 -5.06
C ALA A 315 -0.79 -8.76 -5.54
N LEU A 316 -1.04 -10.02 -5.20
CA LEU A 316 -2.30 -10.70 -5.52
C LEU A 316 -3.49 -10.09 -4.78
N GLU A 317 -3.32 -9.71 -3.50
CA GLU A 317 -4.34 -8.97 -2.75
C GLU A 317 -4.65 -7.62 -3.41
N GLY A 318 -3.60 -6.87 -3.78
CA GLY A 318 -3.72 -5.59 -4.47
C GLY A 318 -4.41 -5.72 -5.84
N LEU A 319 -4.15 -6.79 -6.58
CA LEU A 319 -4.90 -7.07 -7.81
C LEU A 319 -6.36 -7.41 -7.51
N THR A 320 -6.61 -8.25 -6.51
CA THR A 320 -7.96 -8.73 -6.23
C THR A 320 -8.86 -7.61 -5.75
N ILE A 321 -8.40 -6.74 -4.85
CA ILE A 321 -9.22 -5.62 -4.38
C ILE A 321 -9.60 -4.70 -5.55
N LEU A 322 -8.69 -4.47 -6.51
CA LEU A 322 -9.00 -3.71 -7.72
C LEU A 322 -10.03 -4.44 -8.61
N CYS A 323 -9.89 -5.76 -8.79
CA CYS A 323 -10.88 -6.54 -9.51
C CYS A 323 -12.25 -6.52 -8.82
N GLN A 324 -12.29 -6.63 -7.49
CA GLN A 324 -13.51 -6.54 -6.70
C GLN A 324 -14.24 -5.23 -6.94
N ILE A 325 -13.54 -4.11 -6.82
CA ILE A 325 -14.13 -2.78 -6.96
C ILE A 325 -14.58 -2.50 -8.40
N TYR A 326 -13.77 -2.84 -9.39
CA TYR A 326 -14.00 -2.40 -10.77
C TYR A 326 -14.69 -3.43 -11.67
N ALA A 327 -14.82 -4.69 -11.24
CA ALA A 327 -15.31 -5.75 -12.13
C ALA A 327 -16.15 -6.86 -11.47
N LEU A 328 -15.91 -7.21 -10.20
CA LEU A 328 -16.53 -8.41 -9.59
C LEU A 328 -17.71 -8.09 -8.68
N LEU A 329 -17.64 -7.01 -7.89
CA LEU A 329 -18.69 -6.65 -6.95
C LEU A 329 -19.77 -5.78 -7.61
N SER A 330 -20.98 -5.85 -7.07
CA SER A 330 -22.03 -4.89 -7.41
C SER A 330 -21.58 -3.47 -7.05
N PRO A 331 -22.09 -2.41 -7.71
CA PRO A 331 -21.74 -1.03 -7.37
C PRO A 331 -21.95 -0.70 -5.88
N LYS A 332 -22.97 -1.29 -5.25
CA LYS A 332 -23.27 -1.14 -3.83
C LYS A 332 -22.21 -1.79 -2.93
N ASP A 333 -21.78 -3.01 -3.27
CA ASP A 333 -20.79 -3.73 -2.48
C ASP A 333 -19.39 -3.16 -2.69
N ALA A 334 -19.06 -2.75 -3.93
CA ALA A 334 -17.83 -2.01 -4.21
C ALA A 334 -17.75 -0.71 -3.39
N HIS A 335 -18.86 0.05 -3.30
CA HIS A 335 -18.93 1.24 -2.45
C HIS A 335 -18.66 0.89 -0.97
N ARG A 336 -19.21 -0.22 -0.47
CA ARG A 336 -18.93 -0.67 0.90
C ARG A 336 -17.47 -1.06 1.10
N LEU A 337 -16.88 -1.83 0.19
CA LEU A 337 -15.47 -2.22 0.24
C LEU A 337 -14.54 -0.98 0.24
N ILE A 338 -14.89 0.07 -0.50
CA ILE A 338 -14.13 1.33 -0.54
C ILE A 338 -14.20 2.05 0.82
N TRP A 339 -15.40 2.22 1.38
CA TRP A 339 -15.62 3.10 2.52
C TRP A 339 -15.58 2.41 3.90
N ASN A 340 -15.79 1.10 3.94
CA ASN A 340 -15.83 0.31 5.18
C ASN A 340 -14.48 -0.37 5.47
N ARG A 341 -13.40 0.42 5.45
CA ARG A 341 -12.02 -0.08 5.66
C ARG A 341 -11.42 0.25 7.02
N SER A 342 -12.03 1.21 7.71
CA SER A 342 -11.49 1.76 8.96
C SER A 342 -12.60 2.06 9.96
N VAL A 343 -12.24 2.11 11.24
CA VAL A 343 -13.12 2.55 12.33
C VAL A 343 -12.51 3.73 13.06
N LYS A 344 -13.37 4.60 13.61
CA LYS A 344 -12.92 5.76 14.37
C LYS A 344 -12.34 5.31 15.72
N ALA A 345 -11.05 5.58 15.95
CA ALA A 345 -10.40 5.25 17.21
C ALA A 345 -10.23 6.45 18.15
N LYS A 346 -10.22 7.68 17.61
CA LYS A 346 -10.00 8.91 18.37
C LYS A 346 -11.04 9.95 17.98
N TYR A 347 -11.39 10.82 18.93
CA TYR A 347 -12.21 12.00 18.65
C TYR A 347 -11.44 13.00 17.76
N GLY A 348 -12.13 13.68 16.85
CA GLY A 348 -11.56 14.68 15.92
C GLY A 348 -11.81 14.36 14.44
N LEU A 349 -11.20 15.14 13.54
CA LEU A 349 -11.38 14.99 12.09
C LEU A 349 -10.71 13.70 11.55
N GLY A 350 -9.44 13.45 11.89
CA GLY A 350 -8.75 12.18 11.58
C GLY A 350 -8.78 11.16 12.73
N GLY A 351 -7.83 10.22 12.75
CA GLY A 351 -7.69 9.23 13.83
C GLY A 351 -8.52 7.96 13.66
N ASN A 352 -8.88 7.61 12.42
CA ASN A 352 -9.35 6.27 12.08
C ASN A 352 -8.19 5.26 12.14
N ILE A 353 -8.53 3.99 12.36
CA ILE A 353 -7.62 2.85 12.31
C ILE A 353 -8.19 1.78 11.38
N PRO A 354 -7.33 0.99 10.71
CA PRO A 354 -7.78 -0.16 9.92
C PRO A 354 -8.61 -1.15 10.75
N LEU A 355 -9.55 -1.84 10.09
CA LEU A 355 -10.42 -2.82 10.74
C LEU A 355 -9.68 -3.96 11.43
N ASP A 356 -8.63 -4.49 10.80
CA ASP A 356 -7.81 -5.56 11.38
C ASP A 356 -6.99 -5.08 12.59
N LEU A 357 -6.58 -3.81 12.64
CA LEU A 357 -5.98 -3.23 13.86
C LEU A 357 -7.02 -3.09 14.99
N ALA A 358 -8.25 -2.69 14.66
CA ALA A 358 -9.32 -2.65 15.64
C ALA A 358 -9.63 -4.06 16.18
N LEU A 359 -9.63 -5.07 15.31
CA LEU A 359 -9.78 -6.46 15.69
C LEU A 359 -8.65 -6.91 16.62
N GLU A 360 -7.39 -6.51 16.37
CA GLU A 360 -6.27 -6.77 17.29
C GLU A 360 -6.49 -6.17 18.68
N HIS A 361 -7.13 -5.00 18.78
CA HIS A 361 -7.51 -4.43 20.07
C HIS A 361 -8.58 -5.26 20.79
N TYR A 362 -9.58 -5.76 20.07
CA TYR A 362 -10.58 -6.69 20.64
C TYR A 362 -9.95 -8.03 21.04
N ASN A 363 -9.08 -8.59 20.20
CA ASN A 363 -8.32 -9.81 20.47
C ASN A 363 -7.51 -9.68 21.77
N ARG A 364 -6.87 -8.53 22.00
CA ARG A 364 -6.15 -8.27 23.25
C ARG A 364 -7.08 -8.28 24.47
N VAL A 365 -8.20 -7.56 24.41
CA VAL A 365 -9.20 -7.56 25.51
C VAL A 365 -9.70 -8.97 25.78
N LEU A 366 -9.99 -9.72 24.71
CA LEU A 366 -10.47 -11.08 24.82
C LEU A 366 -9.44 -12.02 25.46
N LYS A 367 -8.16 -11.93 25.06
CA LYS A 367 -7.06 -12.68 25.69
C LYS A 367 -6.94 -12.38 27.18
N GLU A 368 -7.13 -11.12 27.58
CA GLU A 368 -7.15 -10.73 29.00
C GLU A 368 -8.35 -11.31 29.75
N VAL A 369 -9.55 -11.32 29.14
CA VAL A 369 -10.75 -11.94 29.73
C VAL A 369 -10.55 -13.44 29.90
N ILE A 370 -10.13 -14.14 28.84
CA ILE A 370 -9.87 -15.59 28.87
C ILE A 370 -8.85 -15.94 29.97
N LYS A 371 -7.76 -15.17 30.07
CA LYS A 371 -6.76 -15.34 31.14
C LYS A 371 -7.38 -15.19 32.54
N LYS A 372 -8.30 -14.25 32.72
CA LYS A 372 -8.98 -14.01 34.01
C LYS A 372 -10.08 -15.03 34.32
N MET A 373 -10.59 -15.75 33.34
CA MET A 373 -11.61 -16.80 33.55
C MET A 373 -11.05 -18.06 34.24
N GLY A 374 -9.73 -18.27 34.22
CA GLY A 374 -9.09 -19.43 34.85
C GLY A 374 -9.66 -20.75 34.31
N PRO A 375 -10.06 -21.71 35.17
CA PRO A 375 -10.61 -23.00 34.73
C PRO A 375 -11.85 -22.90 33.82
N ASN A 376 -12.61 -21.81 33.91
CA ASN A 376 -13.81 -21.61 33.09
C ASN A 376 -13.50 -21.28 31.62
N ALA A 377 -12.25 -20.95 31.28
CA ALA A 377 -11.83 -20.69 29.91
C ALA A 377 -12.02 -21.90 28.99
N SER A 378 -11.93 -23.12 29.53
CA SER A 378 -12.13 -24.37 28.80
C SER A 378 -13.61 -24.67 28.51
N SER A 379 -14.53 -23.94 29.13
CA SER A 379 -15.96 -24.08 28.88
C SER A 379 -16.39 -23.20 27.71
N GLU A 380 -16.74 -23.83 26.59
CA GLU A 380 -17.19 -23.12 25.40
C GLU A 380 -18.40 -22.22 25.67
N LYS A 381 -19.38 -22.69 26.46
CA LYS A 381 -20.54 -21.90 26.85
C LYS A 381 -20.15 -20.64 27.62
N ALA A 382 -19.21 -20.76 28.56
CA ALA A 382 -18.75 -19.63 29.35
C ALA A 382 -18.01 -18.62 28.45
N ALA A 383 -17.07 -19.09 27.64
CA ALA A 383 -16.32 -18.25 26.72
C ALA A 383 -17.24 -17.54 25.71
N ASN A 384 -18.17 -18.27 25.07
CA ASN A 384 -19.13 -17.69 24.12
C ASN A 384 -20.00 -16.60 24.76
N ARG A 385 -20.44 -16.76 26.02
CA ARG A 385 -21.21 -15.74 26.74
C ARG A 385 -20.41 -14.44 26.89
N PHE A 386 -19.14 -14.51 27.31
CA PHE A 386 -18.30 -13.32 27.45
C PHE A 386 -17.97 -12.67 26.11
N CYS A 387 -17.76 -13.47 25.08
CA CYS A 387 -17.45 -12.94 23.75
C CYS A 387 -18.62 -12.16 23.17
N LYS A 388 -19.85 -12.66 23.35
CA LYS A 388 -21.07 -11.94 22.95
C LYS A 388 -21.27 -10.63 23.72
N SER A 389 -20.79 -10.53 24.96
CA SER A 389 -20.92 -9.32 25.77
C SER A 389 -19.74 -8.34 25.65
N ILE A 390 -18.64 -8.72 24.99
CA ILE A 390 -17.36 -8.00 25.07
C ILE A 390 -17.47 -6.53 24.65
N THR A 391 -18.23 -6.23 23.60
CA THR A 391 -18.43 -4.88 23.10
C THR A 391 -19.15 -4.01 24.13
N VAL A 392 -20.23 -4.54 24.71
CA VAL A 392 -21.02 -3.84 25.74
C VAL A 392 -20.20 -3.67 27.01
N THR A 393 -19.47 -4.71 27.44
CA THR A 393 -18.59 -4.65 28.61
C THR A 393 -17.50 -3.60 28.42
N LYS A 394 -16.85 -3.55 27.25
CA LYS A 394 -15.82 -2.54 26.94
C LYS A 394 -16.40 -1.13 27.01
N GLN A 395 -17.56 -0.90 26.39
CA GLN A 395 -18.22 0.40 26.40
C GLN A 395 -18.62 0.83 27.82
N LEU A 396 -19.17 -0.09 28.63
CA LEU A 396 -19.48 0.17 30.04
C LEU A 396 -18.24 0.51 30.85
N MET A 397 -17.12 -0.20 30.64
CA MET A 397 -15.85 0.10 31.31
C MET A 397 -15.29 1.46 30.89
N ASP A 398 -15.35 1.81 29.61
CA ASP A 398 -14.89 3.10 29.12
C ASP A 398 -15.74 4.26 29.70
N ASN A 399 -17.07 4.09 29.77
CA ASN A 399 -17.97 5.07 30.39
C ASN A 399 -17.74 5.18 31.90
N PHE A 400 -17.62 4.04 32.61
CA PHE A 400 -17.36 4.02 34.05
C PHE A 400 -16.05 4.72 34.40
N ASP A 401 -14.98 4.46 33.65
CA ASP A 401 -13.69 5.13 33.85
C ASP A 401 -13.81 6.66 33.64
N GLN A 402 -14.60 7.08 32.65
CA GLN A 402 -14.87 8.49 32.37
C GLN A 402 -15.66 9.16 33.51
N ASP A 403 -16.73 8.51 33.97
CA ASP A 403 -17.61 9.01 35.04
C ASP A 403 -16.93 9.05 36.40
N CYS A 404 -16.07 8.07 36.69
CA CYS A 404 -15.29 8.05 37.92
C CYS A 404 -14.15 9.08 37.93
N THR A 405 -13.99 9.89 36.88
CA THR A 405 -12.82 10.78 36.67
C THR A 405 -11.51 10.04 36.87
N LEU A 406 -11.51 8.72 36.63
CA LEU A 406 -10.28 7.94 36.67
C LEU A 406 -9.45 8.48 35.53
N PHE A 407 -8.48 9.32 35.89
CA PHE A 407 -7.50 9.83 34.97
C PHE A 407 -6.76 8.59 34.49
N ARG A 408 -7.23 7.99 33.38
CA ARG A 408 -6.42 7.09 32.60
C ARG A 408 -5.21 7.96 32.29
N ARG A 409 -4.10 7.69 32.96
CA ARG A 409 -2.79 7.98 32.41
C ARG A 409 -2.81 7.17 31.12
N SER A 410 -3.40 7.73 30.06
CA SER A 410 -3.00 7.37 28.72
C SER A 410 -1.51 7.35 28.84
N GLY A 411 -0.88 6.22 28.50
CA GLY A 411 0.54 6.25 28.28
C GLY A 411 0.70 7.39 27.30
N HIS A 412 1.11 8.57 27.80
CA HIS A 412 1.61 9.64 27.00
C HIS A 412 2.89 9.01 26.51
N HIS A 413 2.78 8.17 25.48
CA HIS A 413 3.68 8.28 24.37
C HIS A 413 3.47 9.71 23.92
N VAL A 414 4.13 10.64 24.64
CA VAL A 414 4.43 11.96 24.14
C VAL A 414 4.91 11.63 22.75
N LYS A 415 4.13 12.02 21.75
CA LYS A 415 4.61 12.08 20.38
C LYS A 415 5.68 13.15 20.46
N LYS A 416 6.84 12.81 21.02
CA LYS A 416 8.05 13.61 20.93
C LYS A 416 8.30 13.50 19.45
N ARG A 417 7.75 14.45 18.70
CA ARG A 417 8.35 14.88 17.45
C ARG A 417 9.75 15.21 17.91
N ASP A 418 10.67 14.30 17.71
CA ASP A 418 12.07 14.52 18.05
C ASP A 418 12.57 15.50 16.99
N ILE A 419 12.15 16.76 17.11
CA ILE A 419 12.56 17.87 16.25
C ILE A 419 14.09 17.92 16.23
N LYS A 420 14.72 17.58 17.36
CA LYS A 420 16.17 17.43 17.47
C LYS A 420 16.74 16.31 16.59
N ASP A 421 16.06 15.17 16.50
CA ASP A 421 16.49 14.07 15.62
C ASP A 421 16.29 14.47 14.15
N LEU A 422 15.14 15.06 13.83
CA LEU A 422 14.85 15.61 12.49
C LEU A 422 15.90 16.64 12.07
N GLN A 423 16.20 17.63 12.92
CA GLN A 423 17.22 18.64 12.68
C GLN A 423 18.61 18.04 12.47
N LYS A 424 18.96 16.98 13.20
CA LYS A 424 20.23 16.27 12.99
C LYS A 424 20.30 15.59 11.62
N VAL A 425 19.24 14.91 11.21
CA VAL A 425 19.17 14.24 9.90
C VAL A 425 19.19 15.28 8.78
N VAL A 426 18.41 16.36 8.90
CA VAL A 426 18.45 17.50 7.96
C VAL A 426 19.87 18.09 7.86
N GLY A 427 20.53 18.31 9.01
CA GLY A 427 21.89 18.83 9.04
C GLY A 427 22.90 17.92 8.34
N GLU A 428 22.80 16.61 8.51
CA GLU A 428 23.67 15.65 7.81
C GLU A 428 23.37 15.62 6.30
N LEU A 429 22.09 15.67 5.90
CA LEU A 429 21.68 15.73 4.49
C LEU A 429 22.22 16.97 3.78
N VAL A 430 22.14 18.14 4.42
CA VAL A 430 22.67 19.39 3.86
C VAL A 430 24.19 19.37 3.82
N LYS A 431 24.84 18.94 4.92
CA LYS A 431 26.31 18.83 4.99
C LYS A 431 26.89 17.89 3.91
N CYS A 432 26.16 16.82 3.57
CA CYS A 432 26.57 15.87 2.54
C CYS A 432 26.10 16.27 1.13
N ASP A 433 25.44 17.43 0.95
CA ASP A 433 24.85 17.86 -0.32
C ASP A 433 23.96 16.77 -0.95
N ALA A 434 23.15 16.09 -0.15
CA ALA A 434 22.42 14.89 -0.57
C ALA A 434 21.40 15.14 -1.71
N PHE A 435 20.98 16.40 -1.89
CA PHE A 435 20.01 16.85 -2.90
C PHE A 435 20.64 17.65 -4.05
N THR A 436 21.97 17.68 -4.13
CA THR A 436 22.72 18.28 -5.23
C THR A 436 23.47 17.19 -5.99
N GLU A 437 23.45 17.24 -7.32
CA GLU A 437 24.15 16.27 -8.16
C GLU A 437 25.66 16.41 -7.97
N GLN A 438 26.31 15.31 -7.58
CA GLN A 438 27.75 15.21 -7.43
C GLN A 438 28.30 14.08 -8.29
N SER A 439 29.24 14.43 -9.16
CA SER A 439 29.87 13.46 -10.06
C SER A 439 30.62 12.39 -9.27
N ASN A 440 30.33 11.12 -9.55
CA ASN A 440 31.01 9.94 -9.01
C ASN A 440 30.85 9.70 -7.49
N ARG A 441 29.81 10.26 -6.85
CA ARG A 441 29.45 9.91 -5.47
C ARG A 441 28.89 8.50 -5.41
N LYS A 442 29.57 7.60 -4.68
CA LYS A 442 29.26 6.16 -4.64
C LYS A 442 29.04 5.67 -3.24
N TYR A 443 28.04 4.81 -3.08
CA TYR A 443 27.81 4.07 -1.84
C TYR A 443 28.54 2.73 -1.85
N LYS A 444 28.83 2.22 -0.66
CA LYS A 444 29.44 0.90 -0.50
C LYS A 444 28.40 -0.20 -0.54
N LYS A 445 27.31 -0.07 0.21
CA LYS A 445 26.24 -1.07 0.29
C LYS A 445 25.18 -0.84 -0.77
N PHE A 446 24.76 0.41 -0.99
CA PHE A 446 23.79 0.79 -2.01
C PHE A 446 24.46 1.24 -3.31
N ALA A 447 25.57 0.59 -3.68
CA ALA A 447 26.28 0.89 -4.91
C ALA A 447 25.35 0.72 -6.12
N ILE A 448 25.36 1.69 -7.04
CA ILE A 448 24.61 1.61 -8.29
C ILE A 448 23.08 1.55 -8.06
N ILE A 449 22.60 2.17 -6.98
CA ILE A 449 21.16 2.23 -6.70
C ILE A 449 20.44 3.06 -7.78
N PRO A 450 19.33 2.56 -8.34
CA PRO A 450 18.53 3.34 -9.28
C PRO A 450 17.77 4.46 -8.56
N PRO A 451 17.46 5.57 -9.25
CA PRO A 451 16.68 6.69 -8.70
C PRO A 451 15.18 6.36 -8.47
N SER A 452 14.74 5.16 -8.81
CA SER A 452 13.38 4.65 -8.54
C SER A 452 13.44 3.15 -8.35
N LEU A 453 12.58 2.61 -7.47
CA LEU A 453 12.41 1.15 -7.33
C LEU A 453 11.84 0.52 -8.61
N LEU A 454 11.14 1.31 -9.42
CA LEU A 454 10.49 0.87 -10.66
C LEU A 454 11.33 1.15 -11.91
N ASP A 455 12.57 1.60 -11.77
CA ASP A 455 13.45 1.96 -12.90
C ASP A 455 13.64 0.81 -13.91
N LYS A 456 13.64 -0.43 -13.41
CA LYS A 456 13.75 -1.67 -14.22
C LYS A 456 12.45 -2.48 -14.24
N PHE A 457 11.31 -1.84 -13.97
CA PHE A 457 10.03 -2.54 -13.88
C PHE A 457 9.59 -3.08 -15.26
N ASP A 458 9.38 -4.39 -15.33
CA ASP A 458 8.94 -5.05 -16.56
C ASP A 458 7.41 -4.99 -16.70
N LEU A 459 6.95 -4.02 -17.49
CA LEU A 459 5.53 -3.86 -17.82
C LEU A 459 4.96 -5.04 -18.60
N GLN A 460 5.74 -5.67 -19.47
CA GLN A 460 5.26 -6.78 -20.27
C GLN A 460 4.99 -8.00 -19.39
N SER A 461 5.91 -8.27 -18.45
CA SER A 461 5.71 -9.27 -17.40
C SER A 461 4.50 -8.92 -16.53
N MET A 462 4.30 -7.65 -16.17
CA MET A 462 3.12 -7.20 -15.44
C MET A 462 1.82 -7.46 -16.22
N PHE A 463 1.75 -7.08 -17.50
CA PHE A 463 0.58 -7.32 -18.34
C PHE A 463 0.29 -8.82 -18.53
N LYS A 464 1.32 -9.64 -18.71
CA LYS A 464 1.17 -11.10 -18.78
C LYS A 464 0.59 -11.64 -17.48
N TRP A 465 1.16 -11.24 -16.34
CA TRP A 465 0.71 -11.65 -15.01
C TRP A 465 -0.74 -11.24 -14.74
N LEU A 466 -1.13 -10.00 -15.06
CA LEU A 466 -2.51 -9.52 -14.95
C LEU A 466 -3.48 -10.36 -15.78
N ASN A 467 -3.13 -10.65 -17.04
CA ASN A 467 -3.99 -11.42 -17.94
C ASN A 467 -4.12 -12.89 -17.53
N GLU A 468 -3.07 -13.48 -16.96
CA GLU A 468 -3.12 -14.83 -16.39
C GLU A 468 -4.09 -14.88 -15.21
N HIS A 469 -3.99 -13.95 -14.26
CA HIS A 469 -4.86 -13.92 -13.08
C HIS A 469 -6.31 -13.57 -13.44
N LYS A 470 -6.52 -12.67 -14.41
CA LYS A 470 -7.86 -12.39 -14.97
C LYS A 470 -8.51 -13.66 -15.50
N LYS A 471 -7.76 -14.50 -16.23
CA LYS A 471 -8.26 -15.79 -16.75
C LYS A 471 -8.55 -16.76 -15.62
N SER A 472 -7.68 -16.84 -14.60
CA SER A 472 -7.89 -17.71 -13.45
C SER A 472 -9.16 -17.36 -12.68
N ILE A 473 -9.39 -16.05 -12.45
CA ILE A 473 -10.61 -15.54 -11.81
C ILE A 473 -11.85 -15.88 -12.64
N PHE A 474 -11.81 -15.62 -13.96
CA PHE A 474 -12.95 -15.88 -14.85
C PHE A 474 -13.29 -17.38 -14.97
N LEU A 475 -12.28 -18.25 -14.94
CA LEU A 475 -12.47 -19.69 -15.12
C LEU A 475 -12.71 -20.44 -13.80
N HIS A 476 -12.78 -19.75 -12.66
CA HIS A 476 -12.86 -20.35 -11.31
C HIS A 476 -11.78 -21.42 -11.06
N LYS A 477 -10.62 -21.32 -11.73
CA LYS A 477 -9.67 -22.43 -11.88
C LYS A 477 -8.72 -22.64 -10.72
N THR A 478 -8.48 -21.63 -9.90
CA THR A 478 -7.46 -21.70 -8.85
C THR A 478 -7.87 -20.92 -7.62
N ALA A 479 -7.80 -21.60 -6.49
CA ALA A 479 -7.49 -21.02 -5.18
C ALA A 479 -6.10 -20.36 -5.23
N ARG A 480 -5.95 -19.26 -4.50
CA ARG A 480 -4.84 -18.30 -4.62
C ARG A 480 -3.47 -18.90 -4.36
#